data_AF-A0A7V4KE27-F1
#
_entry.id   AF-A0A7V4KE27-F1
#
_cell.length_a   1.000
_cell.length_b   1.000
_cell.length_c   1.000
_cell.angle_alpha   90.00
_cell.angle_beta   90.00
_cell.angle_gamma   90.00
#
_symmetry.space_group_name_H-M   'P 1'
#
loop_
_entity.id
_entity.type
_entity.pdbx_description
1 polymer ?
#
loop_
_entity_poly.entity_id
_entity_poly.type
_entity_poly.pdbx_seq_one_letter_code
_entity_poly.pdbx_strand_id
1 'polypeptide(L)'
;METLEFEDGYKIIEKGKQEPYVYIIKSGKVKASLGTYEALLSEETPDVFGLEALIDEPYTETCIAVGTVKVIRCEKNEFKDIYVKTEVGKEALKSFMKRTAKALGWI
;
A
#
# COMPACT_ATOMS: atom_id res chain seq x y z
N MET A 1 -3.92 -12.99 7.61
CA MET A 1 -2.77 -12.37 6.96
C MET A 1 -2.06 -13.43 6.17
N GLU A 2 -1.82 -13.15 4.90
CA GLU A 2 -1.29 -14.09 3.92
C GLU A 2 -0.13 -13.45 3.18
N THR A 3 0.90 -14.22 2.84
CA THR A 3 1.98 -13.73 1.97
C THR A 3 1.63 -14.05 0.52
N LEU A 4 1.59 -13.02 -0.32
CA LEU A 4 1.32 -13.13 -1.76
C LEU A 4 2.56 -12.74 -2.56
N GLU A 5 2.67 -13.29 -3.76
CA GLU A 5 3.72 -12.97 -4.73
C GLU A 5 3.07 -12.59 -6.05
N PHE A 6 3.57 -11.52 -6.67
CA PHE A 6 3.05 -10.97 -7.91
C PHE A 6 4.18 -10.83 -8.93
N GLU A 7 3.88 -11.18 -10.17
CA GLU A 7 4.79 -11.02 -11.30
C GLU A 7 4.84 -9.57 -11.80
N ASP A 8 5.86 -9.26 -12.58
CA ASP A 8 6.04 -7.93 -13.18
C ASP A 8 4.80 -7.50 -13.98
N GLY A 9 4.40 -6.23 -13.81
CA GLY A 9 3.23 -5.67 -14.48
C GLY A 9 1.87 -6.10 -13.90
N TYR A 10 1.84 -6.97 -12.90
CA TYR A 10 0.58 -7.38 -12.27
C TYR A 10 -0.07 -6.20 -11.53
N LYS A 11 -1.36 -5.96 -11.79
CA LYS A 11 -2.15 -4.92 -11.11
C LYS A 11 -2.67 -5.47 -9.78
N ILE A 12 -2.05 -5.04 -8.68
CA ILE A 12 -2.34 -5.55 -7.33
C ILE A 12 -3.65 -4.95 -6.79
N ILE A 13 -3.80 -3.63 -6.87
CA ILE A 13 -5.05 -2.93 -6.56
C ILE A 13 -5.39 -1.92 -7.65
N GLU A 14 -6.66 -1.58 -7.77
CA GLU A 14 -7.20 -0.70 -8.81
C GLU A 14 -8.02 0.43 -8.19
N LYS A 15 -7.71 1.66 -8.61
CA LYS A 15 -8.46 2.85 -8.20
C LYS A 15 -9.96 2.65 -8.41
N GLY A 16 -10.75 2.99 -7.39
CA GLY A 16 -12.20 2.90 -7.41
C GLY A 16 -12.76 1.51 -7.11
N LYS A 17 -11.93 0.45 -7.04
CA LYS A 17 -12.37 -0.81 -6.44
C LYS A 17 -12.38 -0.69 -4.92
N GLN A 18 -13.35 -1.34 -4.31
CA GLN A 18 -13.46 -1.47 -2.87
C GLN A 18 -13.22 -2.92 -2.48
N GLU A 19 -12.15 -3.15 -1.73
CA GLU A 19 -11.76 -4.47 -1.21
C GLU A 19 -11.28 -4.32 0.24
N PRO A 20 -11.44 -5.35 1.09
CA PRO A 20 -11.17 -5.25 2.53
C PRO A 20 -9.67 -5.43 2.90
N TYR A 21 -8.76 -5.18 1.95
CA TYR A 21 -7.36 -5.58 2.06
C TYR A 21 -6.39 -4.40 2.07
N VAL A 22 -5.44 -4.47 2.99
CA VAL A 22 -4.22 -3.64 3.06
C VAL A 22 -3.03 -4.51 2.69
N TYR A 23 -2.04 -3.93 2.02
CA TYR A 23 -0.85 -4.64 1.57
C TYR A 23 0.41 -3.99 2.14
N ILE A 24 1.29 -4.81 2.69
CA ILE A 24 2.59 -4.41 3.23
C ILE A 24 3.67 -5.02 2.33
N ILE A 25 4.57 -4.19 1.79
CA ILE A 25 5.65 -4.66 0.93
C ILE A 25 6.69 -5.40 1.77
N LYS A 26 6.96 -6.67 1.44
CA LYS A 26 8.04 -7.46 2.03
C LYS A 26 9.33 -7.35 1.22
N SER A 27 9.22 -7.35 -0.11
CA SER A 27 10.34 -7.22 -1.03
C SER A 27 9.86 -6.84 -2.43
N GLY A 28 10.72 -6.16 -3.19
CA GLY A 28 10.41 -5.70 -4.54
C GLY A 28 9.72 -4.34 -4.56
N LYS A 29 9.37 -3.88 -5.77
CA LYS A 29 8.91 -2.51 -6.00
C LYS A 29 7.49 -2.45 -6.54
N VAL A 30 6.72 -1.50 -6.05
CA VAL A 30 5.34 -1.26 -6.51
C VAL A 30 5.22 0.16 -7.01
N LYS A 31 4.76 0.32 -8.25
CA LYS A 31 4.40 1.63 -8.78
C LYS A 31 2.96 1.95 -8.36
N ALA A 32 2.79 2.99 -7.55
CA ALA A 32 1.50 3.50 -7.11
C ALA A 32 1.14 4.80 -7.85
N SER A 33 -0.06 4.88 -8.41
CA SER A 33 -0.56 6.03 -9.16
C SER A 33 -1.78 6.64 -8.46
N LEU A 34 -1.64 7.88 -7.96
CA LEU A 34 -2.70 8.70 -7.36
C LEU A 34 -2.99 9.90 -8.27
N GLY A 35 -3.98 9.76 -9.16
CA GLY A 35 -4.26 10.81 -10.13
C GLY A 35 -3.08 11.00 -11.10
N THR A 36 -2.51 12.21 -11.15
CA THR A 36 -1.30 12.51 -11.96
C THR A 36 0.01 12.26 -11.22
N TYR A 37 -0.06 11.92 -9.92
CA TYR A 37 1.12 11.66 -9.11
C TYR A 37 1.47 10.17 -9.13
N GLU A 38 2.76 9.86 -9.30
CA GLU A 38 3.28 8.50 -9.23
C GLU A 38 4.35 8.41 -8.13
N ALA A 39 4.32 7.31 -7.39
CA ALA A 39 5.33 6.96 -6.40
C ALA A 39 5.82 5.53 -6.65
N LEU A 40 7.11 5.31 -6.40
CA LEU A 40 7.70 3.99 -6.35
C LEU A 40 7.84 3.59 -4.88
N LEU A 41 7.11 2.56 -4.48
CA LEU A 41 7.11 1.99 -3.14
C LEU A 41 8.05 0.78 -3.13
N SER A 42 8.74 0.54 -2.01
CA SER A 42 9.65 -0.60 -1.86
C SER A 42 9.73 -1.05 -0.41
N GLU A 43 10.53 -2.08 -0.14
CA GLU A 43 10.88 -2.56 1.20
C GLU A 43 11.95 -1.70 1.90
N GLU A 44 12.64 -0.82 1.17
CA GLU A 44 13.64 0.10 1.74
C GLU A 44 12.99 1.07 2.73
N THR A 45 11.71 1.35 2.51
CA THR A 45 10.78 1.98 3.44
C THR A 45 9.72 0.95 3.83
N PRO A 46 9.13 0.99 5.05
CA PRO A 46 8.04 0.10 5.42
C PRO A 46 6.74 0.52 4.72
N ASP A 47 6.72 0.47 3.39
CA ASP A 47 5.64 0.99 2.57
C ASP A 47 4.43 0.07 2.54
N VAL A 48 3.28 0.72 2.48
CA VAL A 48 1.97 0.09 2.38
C VAL A 48 1.12 0.79 1.32
N PHE A 49 0.11 0.07 0.85
CA PHE A 49 -0.91 0.58 -0.06
C PHE A 49 -2.27 -0.05 0.23
N GLY A 50 -3.33 0.61 -0.27
CA GLY A 50 -4.71 0.20 -0.03
C GLY A 50 -5.23 0.49 1.38
N LEU A 51 -4.74 1.55 2.03
CA LEU A 51 -5.14 1.91 3.38
C LEU A 51 -6.61 2.34 3.51
N GLU A 52 -7.27 2.67 2.39
CA GLU A 52 -8.71 2.96 2.34
C GLU A 52 -9.58 1.79 2.83
N ALA A 53 -9.07 0.56 2.72
CA ALA A 53 -9.71 -0.63 3.28
C ALA A 53 -9.91 -0.53 4.81
N LEU A 54 -9.12 0.28 5.52
CA LEU A 54 -9.28 0.48 6.96
C LEU A 54 -10.52 1.30 7.32
N ILE A 55 -11.06 2.08 6.39
CA ILE A 55 -12.26 2.91 6.58
C ILE A 55 -13.40 2.49 5.66
N ASP A 56 -13.28 1.31 5.03
CA ASP A 56 -14.30 0.71 4.17
C ASP A 56 -14.64 1.59 2.93
N GLU A 57 -13.64 2.31 2.42
CA GLU A 57 -13.73 3.18 1.24
C GLU A 57 -13.05 2.56 0.01
N PRO A 58 -13.40 2.96 -1.22
CA PRO A 58 -12.69 2.54 -2.44
C PRO A 58 -11.25 3.04 -2.48
N TYR A 59 -10.37 2.27 -3.12
CA TYR A 59 -8.97 2.64 -3.30
C TYR A 59 -8.82 3.96 -4.08
N THR A 60 -7.95 4.83 -3.60
CA THR A 60 -7.62 6.10 -4.29
C THR A 60 -6.50 5.93 -5.31
N GLU A 61 -5.74 4.84 -5.21
CA GLU A 61 -4.55 4.53 -6.00
C GLU A 61 -4.70 3.24 -6.81
N THR A 62 -4.01 3.19 -7.95
CA THR A 62 -3.74 1.93 -8.67
C THR A 62 -2.31 1.53 -8.39
N CYS A 63 -2.07 0.27 -8.01
CA CYS A 63 -0.74 -0.25 -7.70
C CYS A 63 -0.38 -1.40 -8.63
N ILE A 64 0.79 -1.29 -9.27
CA ILE A 64 1.30 -2.28 -10.22
C ILE A 64 2.67 -2.77 -9.75
N ALA A 65 2.89 -4.08 -9.80
CA ALA A 65 4.18 -4.69 -9.50
C ALA A 65 5.25 -4.26 -10.54
N VAL A 66 6.45 -3.96 -10.06
CA VAL A 66 7.63 -3.64 -10.88
C VAL A 66 8.71 -4.67 -10.54
N GLY A 67 8.88 -5.66 -11.43
CA GLY A 67 9.54 -6.92 -11.14
C GLY A 67 8.69 -7.83 -10.24
N THR A 68 9.30 -8.88 -9.70
CA THR A 68 8.66 -9.76 -8.73
C THR A 68 8.48 -9.05 -7.40
N VAL A 69 7.25 -9.01 -6.89
CA VAL A 69 6.90 -8.36 -5.63
C VAL A 69 6.31 -9.38 -4.66
N LYS A 70 6.76 -9.34 -3.40
CA LYS A 70 6.15 -10.09 -2.31
C LYS A 70 5.53 -9.14 -1.31
N VAL A 71 4.30 -9.42 -0.90
CA VAL A 71 3.56 -8.61 0.07
C VAL A 71 2.95 -9.47 1.17
N ILE A 72 2.63 -8.84 2.31
CA ILE A 72 1.64 -9.36 3.25
C ILE A 72 0.30 -8.71 2.92
N ARG A 73 -0.72 -9.51 2.62
CA ARG A 73 -2.11 -9.07 2.55
C ARG A 73 -2.76 -9.25 3.92
N CYS A 74 -3.36 -8.18 4.42
CA CYS A 74 -4.00 -8.11 5.73
C CYS A 74 -5.41 -7.56 5.60
N GLU A 75 -6.33 -8.07 6.42
CA GLU A 75 -7.60 -7.40 6.67
C GLU A 75 -7.44 -6.29 7.73
N LYS A 76 -8.47 -5.44 7.86
CA LYS A 76 -8.50 -4.28 8.78
C LYS A 76 -8.05 -4.59 10.21
N ASN A 77 -8.56 -5.66 10.81
CA ASN A 77 -8.21 -6.02 12.19
C ASN A 77 -6.77 -6.55 12.30
N GLU A 78 -6.28 -7.24 11.27
CA GLU A 78 -4.92 -7.77 11.24
C GLU A 78 -3.89 -6.65 11.08
N PHE A 79 -4.20 -5.66 10.23
CA PHE A 79 -3.37 -4.47 10.10
C PHE A 79 -3.32 -3.65 11.40
N LYS A 80 -4.46 -3.49 12.08
CA LYS A 80 -4.51 -2.82 13.40
C LYS A 80 -3.61 -3.52 14.42
N ASP A 81 -3.63 -4.84 14.45
CA ASP A 81 -2.76 -5.62 15.31
C ASP A 81 -1.27 -5.36 15.04
N ILE A 82 -0.87 -5.29 13.76
CA ILE A 82 0.50 -4.94 13.34
C ILE A 82 0.83 -3.51 13.78
N TYR A 83 -0.08 -2.56 13.57
CA TYR A 83 0.09 -1.15 13.93
C TYR A 83 0.31 -0.94 15.43
N VAL A 84 -0.43 -1.65 16.27
CA VAL A 84 -0.31 -1.53 17.74
C VAL A 84 0.98 -2.18 18.24
N LYS A 85 1.37 -3.31 17.66
CA LYS A 85 2.48 -4.14 18.17
C LYS A 85 3.84 -3.76 17.59
N THR A 86 3.90 -3.00 16.50
CA THR A 86 5.15 -2.74 15.77
C THR A 86 5.27 -1.30 15.30
N GLU A 87 6.51 -0.81 15.14
CA GLU A 87 6.76 0.49 14.50
C GLU A 87 6.45 0.48 13.00
N VAL A 88 6.41 -0.70 12.37
CA VAL A 88 6.13 -0.87 10.94
C VAL A 88 4.79 -0.25 10.55
N GLY A 89 3.73 -0.50 11.32
CA GLY A 89 2.42 0.08 11.00
C GLY A 89 2.37 1.61 11.17
N LYS A 90 3.15 2.16 12.11
CA LYS A 90 3.24 3.62 12.30
C LYS A 90 3.98 4.29 11.14
N GLU A 91 5.11 3.73 10.74
CA GLU A 91 5.88 4.23 9.60
C GLU A 91 5.13 4.06 8.27
N ALA A 92 4.37 2.98 8.12
CA ALA A 92 3.46 2.76 7.01
C ALA A 92 2.44 3.90 6.84
N LEU A 93 1.77 4.29 7.94
CA LEU A 93 0.82 5.40 7.93
C LEU A 93 1.53 6.73 7.60
N LYS A 94 2.72 6.98 8.15
CA LYS A 94 3.52 8.17 7.84
C LYS A 94 3.92 8.24 6.37
N SER A 95 4.37 7.13 5.79
CA SER A 95 4.75 7.04 4.38
C SER A 95 3.57 7.36 3.47
N PHE A 96 2.41 6.75 3.74
CA PHE A 96 1.18 7.04 3.00
C PHE A 96 0.77 8.52 3.11
N MET A 97 0.71 9.07 4.32
CA MET A 97 0.35 10.48 4.52
C MET A 97 1.29 11.43 3.78
N LYS A 98 2.60 11.13 3.74
CA LYS A 98 3.58 11.90 2.97
C LYS A 98 3.34 11.79 1.47
N ARG A 99 3.02 10.60 0.95
CA ARG A 99 2.65 10.37 -0.46
C ARG A 99 1.40 11.17 -0.84
N THR A 100 0.36 11.09 -0.03
CA THR A 100 -0.90 11.80 -0.25
C THR A 100 -0.72 13.32 -0.18
N ALA A 101 0.03 13.83 0.80
CA ALA A 101 0.30 15.26 0.92
C ALA A 101 1.04 15.81 -0.32
N LYS A 102 2.03 15.07 -0.85
CA LYS A 102 2.70 15.42 -2.11
C LYS A 102 1.75 15.39 -3.30
N ALA A 103 0.91 14.35 -3.41
CA ALA A 103 -0.07 14.24 -4.49
C ALA A 103 -1.09 15.39 -4.50
N LEU A 104 -1.41 15.92 -3.31
CA LEU A 104 -2.30 17.07 -3.13
C LEU A 104 -1.59 18.44 -3.20
N GLY A 105 -0.26 18.46 -3.38
CA GLY A 105 0.54 19.68 -3.45
C GLY A 105 0.65 20.45 -2.12
N TRP A 106 0.47 19.78 -0.98
CA TRP A 106 0.59 20.40 0.34
C TRP A 106 2.04 20.56 0.80
N ILE A 107 2.94 19.72 0.27
CA ILE A 107 4.39 19.70 0.54
C ILE A 107 5.18 19.32 -0.71
#